data_AF-A0A1F8S0K9-F1
#
_entry.id   AF-A0A1F8S0K9-F1
#
_cell.length_a   1.000
_cell.length_b   1.000
_cell.length_c   1.000
_cell.angle_alpha   90.00
_cell.angle_beta   90.00
_cell.angle_gamma   90.00
#
_symmetry.space_group_name_H-M   'P 1'
#
loop_
_entity.id
_entity.type
_entity.pdbx_description
1 polymer ?
#
loop_
_entity_poly.entity_id
_entity_poly.type
_entity_poly.pdbx_seq_one_letter_code
_entity_poly.pdbx_strand_id
1 'polypeptide(L)'
;MASARRAAYRHAVNREFLDEAPLAARVADRVTTFMGSWRFIAIQTAIVVAWIAGNVYLLFDFDPFPFILLNLAFSTQAAYAAPLILLAGNRAALRDRMTLEHAADEADIEEKQNEQLLTGNTEILRRVEALEGRILELERNILARLDSGRPPSG
;
A
#
# COMPACT_ATOMS: atom_id res chain seq x y z
N MET A 1 11.93 -4.99 29.76
CA MET A 1 10.87 -3.95 29.78
C MET A 1 10.56 -3.35 28.39
N ALA A 2 10.67 -4.11 27.29
CA ALA A 2 10.53 -3.59 25.92
C ALA A 2 9.32 -4.15 25.14
N SER A 3 8.45 -4.93 25.77
CA SER A 3 7.32 -5.60 25.11
C SER A 3 6.01 -4.80 25.13
N ALA A 4 5.94 -3.65 25.83
CA ALA A 4 4.69 -2.92 26.04
C ALA A 4 4.31 -1.93 24.92
N ARG A 5 5.20 -1.66 23.95
CA ARG A 5 5.00 -0.57 22.97
C ARG A 5 4.38 -1.01 21.63
N ARG A 6 4.22 -2.31 21.39
CA ARG A 6 3.64 -2.85 20.13
C ARG A 6 2.10 -2.89 20.10
N ALA A 7 1.42 -2.58 21.20
CA ALA A 7 -0.03 -2.74 21.32
C ALA A 7 -0.84 -1.46 20.99
N ALA A 8 -0.21 -0.29 20.88
CA ALA A 8 -0.92 0.99 20.80
C ALA A 8 -1.38 1.38 19.38
N TYR A 9 -0.82 0.80 18.32
CA TYR A 9 -1.13 1.13 16.92
C TYR A 9 -2.18 0.19 16.28
N ARG A 10 -3.10 -0.33 17.09
CA ARG A 10 -4.30 -1.02 16.61
C ARG A 10 -5.52 -0.29 17.16
N HIS A 11 -5.72 0.95 16.74
CA HIS A 11 -6.90 1.70 17.14
C HIS A 11 -8.17 0.92 16.75
N ALA A 12 -8.89 0.42 17.76
CA ALA A 12 -10.15 -0.30 17.62
C ALA A 12 -11.19 0.49 16.80
N VAL A 13 -11.08 1.81 16.84
CA VAL A 13 -11.90 2.77 16.07
C VAL A 13 -11.89 2.46 14.57
N ASN A 14 -10.75 2.10 13.96
CA ASN A 14 -10.71 1.77 12.54
C ASN A 14 -11.37 0.42 12.20
N ARG A 15 -11.47 -0.52 13.16
CA ARG A 15 -12.14 -1.80 12.92
C ARG A 15 -13.66 -1.64 12.90
N GLU A 16 -14.21 -0.88 13.84
CA GLU A 16 -15.66 -0.64 13.94
C GLU A 16 -16.21 0.01 12.66
N PHE A 17 -15.54 1.04 12.12
CA PHE A 17 -15.99 1.73 10.89
C PHE A 17 -15.84 0.89 9.60
N LEU A 18 -14.94 -0.10 9.57
CA LEU A 18 -14.79 -1.00 8.42
C LEU A 18 -15.82 -2.14 8.42
N ASP A 19 -16.26 -2.55 9.61
CA ASP A 19 -17.21 -3.63 9.85
C ASP A 19 -18.68 -3.19 9.82
N GLU A 20 -18.98 -1.88 9.85
CA GLU A 20 -20.36 -1.36 9.89
C GLU A 20 -21.25 -1.68 8.66
N ALA A 21 -20.70 -2.20 7.55
CA ALA A 21 -21.54 -2.68 6.44
C ALA A 21 -20.88 -3.77 5.56
N PRO A 22 -20.83 -5.04 6.00
CA PRO A 22 -20.33 -6.16 5.19
C PRO A 22 -21.08 -6.32 3.86
N LEU A 23 -22.33 -5.85 3.78
CA LEU A 23 -23.12 -5.85 2.55
C LEU A 23 -22.64 -4.79 1.56
N ALA A 24 -22.46 -3.54 1.99
CA ALA A 24 -21.98 -2.46 1.14
C ALA A 24 -20.55 -2.72 0.63
N ALA A 25 -19.71 -3.34 1.46
CA ALA A 25 -18.36 -3.76 1.07
C ALA A 25 -18.37 -4.76 -0.08
N ARG A 26 -19.20 -5.82 0.04
CA ARG A 26 -19.36 -6.83 -1.01
C ARG A 26 -19.97 -6.26 -2.29
N VAL A 27 -20.88 -5.28 -2.16
CA VAL A 27 -21.46 -4.58 -3.29
C VAL A 27 -20.41 -3.71 -3.99
N ALA A 28 -19.59 -2.95 -3.25
CA ALA A 28 -18.54 -2.12 -3.82
C ALA A 28 -17.49 -2.95 -4.59
N ASP A 29 -16.98 -4.05 -4.02
CA ASP A 29 -16.00 -4.91 -4.70
C ASP A 29 -16.57 -5.50 -6.00
N ARG A 30 -17.85 -5.89 -5.99
CA ARG A 30 -18.54 -6.41 -7.17
C ARG A 30 -18.83 -5.32 -8.20
N VAL A 31 -19.21 -4.11 -7.77
CA VAL A 31 -19.44 -2.95 -8.64
C VAL A 31 -18.16 -2.52 -9.32
N THR A 32 -17.03 -2.43 -8.60
CA THR A 32 -15.71 -2.10 -9.19
C THR A 32 -15.32 -3.09 -10.28
N THR A 33 -15.49 -4.39 -10.00
CA THR A 33 -15.17 -5.45 -10.97
C THR A 33 -16.14 -5.44 -12.17
N PHE A 34 -17.39 -5.06 -11.95
CA PHE A 34 -18.44 -5.06 -12.98
C PHE A 34 -18.41 -3.81 -13.88
N MET A 35 -18.28 -2.62 -13.30
CA MET A 35 -18.20 -1.35 -14.03
C MET A 35 -16.91 -1.22 -14.86
N GLY A 36 -15.81 -1.87 -14.44
CA GLY A 36 -14.56 -1.90 -15.21
C GLY A 36 -14.53 -2.89 -16.38
N SER A 37 -15.61 -3.64 -16.62
CA SER A 37 -15.65 -4.69 -17.64
C SER A 37 -16.33 -4.23 -18.93
N TRP A 38 -15.71 -4.52 -20.08
CA TRP A 38 -16.32 -4.38 -21.42
C TRP A 38 -17.67 -5.08 -21.57
N ARG A 39 -17.92 -6.12 -20.76
CA ARG A 39 -19.17 -6.87 -20.75
C ARG A 39 -20.37 -6.04 -20.27
N PHE A 40 -20.15 -5.12 -19.32
CA PHE A 40 -21.23 -4.27 -18.79
C PHE A 40 -21.77 -3.34 -19.88
N ILE A 41 -20.86 -2.67 -20.61
CA ILE A 41 -21.21 -1.77 -21.71
C ILE A 41 -21.99 -2.53 -22.79
N ALA A 42 -21.53 -3.73 -23.18
CA ALA A 42 -22.21 -4.55 -24.19
C ALA A 42 -23.64 -4.95 -23.77
N ILE A 43 -23.83 -5.37 -22.51
CA ILE A 43 -25.16 -5.71 -21.98
C ILE A 43 -26.07 -4.48 -21.94
N GLN A 44 -25.57 -3.34 -21.45
CA GLN A 44 -26.34 -2.10 -21.37
C GLN A 44 -26.78 -1.63 -22.77
N THR A 45 -25.88 -1.64 -23.75
CA THR A 45 -26.22 -1.31 -25.15
C THR A 45 -27.23 -2.28 -25.73
N ALA A 46 -27.09 -3.59 -25.47
CA ALA A 46 -28.05 -4.59 -25.95
C ALA A 46 -29.46 -4.37 -25.37
N ILE A 47 -29.57 -3.99 -24.09
CA ILE A 47 -30.86 -3.66 -23.46
C ILE A 47 -31.51 -2.45 -24.12
N VAL A 48 -30.74 -1.37 -24.37
CA VAL A 48 -31.27 -0.19 -25.05
C VAL A 48 -31.74 -0.52 -26.47
N VAL A 49 -30.93 -1.26 -27.23
CA VAL A 49 -31.28 -1.67 -28.60
C VAL A 49 -32.52 -2.57 -28.59
N ALA A 50 -32.62 -3.52 -27.66
CA ALA A 50 -33.79 -4.39 -27.53
C ALA A 50 -35.06 -3.60 -27.14
N TRP A 51 -34.93 -2.59 -26.28
CA TRP A 51 -36.05 -1.72 -25.90
C TRP A 51 -36.55 -0.92 -27.11
N ILE A 52 -35.65 -0.28 -27.85
CA ILE A 52 -35.99 0.49 -29.05
C ILE A 52 -36.60 -0.44 -30.12
N ALA A 53 -35.97 -1.59 -30.39
CA ALA A 53 -36.46 -2.55 -31.38
C ALA A 53 -37.83 -3.12 -31.00
N GLY A 54 -38.03 -3.46 -29.72
CA GLY A 54 -39.33 -3.91 -29.21
C GLY A 54 -40.40 -2.82 -29.32
N ASN A 55 -40.08 -1.58 -29.00
CA ASN A 55 -41.04 -0.47 -29.10
C ASN A 55 -41.49 -0.22 -30.55
N VAL A 56 -40.52 -0.19 -31.48
CA VAL A 56 -40.76 0.07 -32.90
C VAL A 56 -41.44 -1.11 -33.61
N TYR A 57 -41.02 -2.34 -33.33
CA TYR A 57 -41.48 -3.53 -34.06
C TYR A 57 -42.81 -4.08 -33.53
N LEU A 58 -43.09 -3.89 -32.24
CA LEU A 58 -44.27 -4.45 -31.59
C LEU A 58 -45.50 -3.50 -31.67
N LEU A 59 -45.37 -2.30 -32.28
CA LEU A 59 -46.46 -1.31 -32.51
C LEU A 59 -47.21 -0.88 -31.24
N PHE A 60 -46.65 -1.10 -30.05
CA PHE A 60 -47.36 -0.86 -28.78
C PHE A 60 -47.29 0.60 -28.29
N ASP A 61 -46.62 1.51 -29.01
CA ASP A 61 -46.42 2.94 -28.62
C ASP A 61 -46.12 3.13 -27.13
N PHE A 62 -45.47 2.15 -26.50
CA PHE A 62 -45.33 2.09 -25.04
C PHE A 62 -44.39 3.20 -24.52
N ASP A 63 -43.54 3.74 -25.40
CA ASP A 63 -42.61 4.82 -25.13
C ASP A 63 -42.31 5.56 -26.45
N PRO A 64 -43.23 6.42 -26.92
CA PRO A 64 -43.07 7.14 -28.18
C PRO A 64 -41.85 8.07 -28.13
N PHE A 65 -41.29 8.39 -29.29
CA PHE A 65 -40.18 9.35 -29.40
C PHE A 65 -40.55 10.65 -28.68
N PRO A 66 -39.81 11.10 -27.64
CA PRO A 66 -38.37 10.94 -27.38
C PRO A 66 -37.96 9.91 -26.30
N PHE A 67 -38.70 8.81 -26.09
CA PHE A 67 -38.41 7.75 -25.10
C PHE A 67 -38.31 8.28 -23.65
N ILE A 68 -39.42 8.79 -23.11
CA ILE A 68 -39.47 9.42 -21.78
C ILE A 68 -39.20 8.41 -20.67
N LEU A 69 -39.66 7.17 -20.82
CA LEU A 69 -39.51 6.13 -19.78
C LEU A 69 -38.07 5.63 -19.73
N LEU A 70 -37.44 5.43 -20.90
CA LEU A 70 -36.03 5.07 -20.98
C LEU A 70 -35.15 6.18 -20.37
N ASN A 71 -35.42 7.44 -20.69
CA ASN A 71 -34.71 8.58 -20.10
C ASN A 71 -34.91 8.66 -18.58
N LEU A 72 -36.12 8.41 -18.09
CA LEU A 72 -36.40 8.41 -16.65
C LEU A 72 -35.62 7.30 -15.95
N ALA A 73 -35.62 6.09 -16.51
CA ALA A 73 -34.88 4.95 -15.97
C ALA A 73 -33.37 5.24 -15.89
N PHE A 74 -32.77 5.80 -16.94
CA PHE A 74 -31.36 6.20 -16.92
C PHE A 74 -31.07 7.32 -15.91
N SER A 75 -31.98 8.29 -15.78
CA SER A 75 -31.85 9.37 -14.80
C SER A 75 -31.86 8.81 -13.37
N THR A 76 -32.78 7.89 -13.07
CA THR A 76 -32.82 7.19 -11.79
C THR A 76 -31.57 6.32 -11.58
N GLN A 77 -31.11 5.60 -12.61
CA GLN A 77 -29.89 4.80 -12.55
C GLN A 77 -28.67 5.65 -12.19
N ALA A 78 -28.51 6.82 -12.81
CA ALA A 78 -27.44 7.77 -12.48
C ALA A 78 -27.57 8.33 -11.05
N ALA A 79 -28.79 8.65 -10.61
CA ALA A 79 -29.05 9.17 -9.27
C ALA A 79 -28.67 8.18 -8.16
N TYR A 80 -28.89 6.87 -8.35
CA TYR A 80 -28.45 5.83 -7.40
C TYR A 80 -26.97 5.45 -7.55
N ALA A 81 -26.38 5.62 -8.74
CA ALA A 81 -24.97 5.35 -8.95
C ALA A 81 -24.06 6.31 -8.14
N ALA A 82 -24.38 7.61 -8.11
CA ALA A 82 -23.58 8.62 -7.41
C ALA A 82 -23.30 8.31 -5.92
N PRO A 83 -24.30 8.02 -5.07
CA PRO A 83 -24.05 7.69 -3.66
C PRO A 83 -23.35 6.34 -3.49
N LEU A 84 -23.64 5.35 -4.35
CA LEU A 84 -22.93 4.06 -4.34
C LEU A 84 -21.44 4.23 -4.65
N ILE A 85 -21.11 5.06 -5.65
CA ILE A 85 -19.73 5.40 -6.01
C ILE A 85 -19.06 6.18 -4.88
N LEU A 86 -19.76 7.13 -4.24
CA LEU A 86 -19.23 7.88 -3.10
C LEU A 86 -18.89 6.98 -1.91
N LEU A 87 -19.78 6.03 -1.57
CA LEU A 87 -19.52 5.05 -0.52
C LEU A 87 -18.34 4.13 -0.87
N ALA A 88 -18.28 3.65 -2.12
CA ALA A 88 -17.18 2.82 -2.60
C ALA A 88 -15.84 3.59 -2.57
N GLY A 89 -15.85 4.85 -3.00
CA GLY A 89 -14.68 5.73 -3.03
C GLY A 89 -14.16 6.10 -1.63
N ASN A 90 -15.05 6.49 -0.71
CA ASN A 90 -14.65 6.78 0.68
C ASN A 90 -13.99 5.57 1.36
N ARG A 91 -14.50 4.36 1.09
CA ARG A 91 -13.92 3.12 1.65
C ARG A 91 -12.59 2.76 1.01
N ALA A 92 -12.45 2.91 -0.31
CA ALA A 92 -11.18 2.73 -1.01
C ALA A 92 -10.11 3.69 -0.47
N ALA A 93 -10.46 4.97 -0.29
CA ALA A 93 -9.56 5.98 0.27
C ALA A 93 -9.14 5.66 1.73
N LEU A 94 -10.05 5.12 2.55
CA LEU A 94 -9.71 4.69 3.92
C LEU A 94 -8.73 3.51 3.92
N ARG A 95 -8.94 2.51 3.05
CA ARG A 95 -7.99 1.39 2.89
C ARG A 95 -6.62 1.85 2.40
N ASP A 96 -6.61 2.76 1.44
CA ASP A 96 -5.39 3.34 0.90
C ASP A 96 -4.60 4.07 2.00
N ARG A 97 -5.27 4.91 2.80
CA ARG A 97 -4.66 5.58 3.96
C ARG A 97 -4.02 4.60 4.95
N MET A 98 -4.72 3.53 5.33
CA MET A 98 -4.14 2.52 6.24
C MET A 98 -2.92 1.82 5.63
N THR A 99 -2.94 1.57 4.31
CA THR A 99 -1.83 0.95 3.60
C THR A 99 -0.61 1.89 3.59
N LEU A 100 -0.85 3.18 3.36
CA LEU A 100 0.18 4.22 3.40
C LEU A 100 0.77 4.40 4.82
N GLU A 101 -0.07 4.40 5.86
CA GLU A 101 0.38 4.44 7.25
C GLU A 101 1.29 3.25 7.57
N HIS A 102 0.90 2.04 7.16
CA HIS A 102 1.72 0.85 7.40
C HIS A 102 3.04 0.88 6.63
N ALA A 103 3.02 1.34 5.38
CA ALA A 103 4.23 1.51 4.59
C ALA A 103 5.18 2.56 5.18
N ALA A 104 4.65 3.63 5.77
CA ALA A 104 5.46 4.63 6.48
C ALA A 104 6.10 4.04 7.74
N ASP A 105 5.34 3.28 8.55
CA ASP A 105 5.89 2.59 9.73
C ASP A 105 6.99 1.59 9.35
N GLU A 106 6.83 0.85 8.25
CA GLU A 106 7.83 -0.08 7.74
C GLU A 106 9.10 0.66 7.29
N ALA A 107 8.95 1.78 6.58
CA ALA A 107 10.08 2.61 6.15
C ALA A 107 10.89 3.15 7.34
N ASP A 108 10.23 3.61 8.41
CA ASP A 108 10.89 4.06 9.65
C ASP A 108 11.70 2.95 10.33
N ILE A 109 11.24 1.70 10.25
CA ILE A 109 11.95 0.54 10.80
C ILE A 109 13.16 0.21 9.93
N GLU A 110 12.98 0.20 8.61
CA GLU A 110 14.04 -0.07 7.65
C GLU A 110 15.16 0.98 7.75
N GLU A 111 14.82 2.26 7.87
CA GLU A 111 15.79 3.34 8.07
C GLU A 111 16.64 3.11 9.32
N LYS A 112 16.01 2.80 10.46
CA LYS A 112 16.73 2.49 11.71
C LYS A 112 17.61 1.25 11.59
N GLN A 113 17.16 0.22 10.87
CA GLN A 113 17.98 -0.96 10.61
C GLN A 113 19.21 -0.60 9.76
N ASN A 114 19.02 0.24 8.74
CA ASN A 114 20.10 0.68 7.87
C ASN A 114 21.13 1.53 8.65
N GLU A 115 20.68 2.47 9.48
CA GLU A 115 21.56 3.22 10.38
C GLU A 115 22.38 2.31 11.31
N GLN A 116 21.75 1.27 11.87
CA GLN A 116 22.45 0.29 12.71
C GLN A 116 23.52 -0.49 11.93
N LEU A 117 23.23 -0.89 10.68
CA LEU A 117 24.20 -1.56 9.81
C LEU A 117 25.38 -0.64 9.48
N LEU A 118 25.12 0.62 9.15
CA LEU A 118 26.17 1.62 8.89
C LEU A 118 27.05 1.87 10.13
N THR A 119 26.43 1.96 11.30
CA THR A 119 27.14 2.11 12.58
C THR A 119 27.99 0.87 12.86
N GLY A 120 27.44 -0.32 12.66
CA GLY A 120 28.15 -1.58 12.82
C GLY A 120 29.36 -1.70 11.88
N ASN A 121 29.21 -1.34 10.61
CA ASN A 121 30.31 -1.32 9.64
C ASN A 121 31.41 -0.35 10.06
N THR A 122 31.05 0.84 10.54
CA THR A 122 32.01 1.84 11.03
C THR A 122 32.81 1.32 12.23
N GLU A 123 32.14 0.63 13.16
CA GLU A 123 32.79 0.01 14.33
C GLU A 123 33.74 -1.13 13.92
N ILE A 124 33.35 -1.96 12.94
CA ILE A 124 34.22 -3.00 12.40
C ILE A 124 35.50 -2.37 11.81
N LEU A 125 35.37 -1.32 11.00
CA LEU A 125 36.52 -0.63 10.42
C LEU A 125 37.45 -0.07 11.50
N ARG A 126 36.90 0.52 12.55
CA ARG A 126 37.69 1.00 13.70
C ARG A 126 38.46 -0.11 14.41
N ARG A 127 37.85 -1.28 14.57
CA ARG A 127 38.52 -2.44 15.18
C ARG A 127 39.66 -2.94 14.32
N VAL A 128 39.48 -2.97 13.00
CA VAL A 128 40.53 -3.35 12.05
C VAL A 128 41.70 -2.36 12.15
N GLU A 129 41.45 -1.06 12.11
CA GLU A 129 42.50 -0.04 12.25
C GLU A 129 43.23 -0.12 13.59
N ALA A 130 42.50 -0.36 14.70
CA ALA A 130 43.10 -0.55 16.01
C ALA A 130 43.97 -1.82 16.09
N LEU A 131 43.57 -2.91 15.41
CA LEU A 131 44.37 -4.13 15.31
C LEU A 131 45.66 -3.88 14.51
N GLU A 132 45.57 -3.18 13.38
CA GLU A 132 46.75 -2.78 12.59
C GLU A 132 47.73 -1.94 13.42
N GLY A 133 47.22 -0.95 14.17
CA GLY A 133 48.06 -0.13 15.05
C GLY A 133 48.80 -0.96 16.11
N ARG A 134 48.12 -1.93 16.74
CA ARG A 134 48.73 -2.83 17.73
C ARG A 134 49.78 -3.74 17.12
N ILE A 135 49.58 -4.23 15.91
CA ILE A 135 50.57 -5.05 15.20
C ILE A 135 51.84 -4.23 14.95
N LEU A 136 51.70 -3.01 14.43
CA LEU A 136 52.84 -2.11 14.18
C LEU A 136 53.58 -1.75 15.48
N GLU A 137 52.86 -1.57 16.58
CA GLU A 137 53.46 -1.28 17.88
C GLU A 137 54.25 -2.49 18.44
N LEU A 138 53.70 -3.70 18.29
CA LEU A 138 54.40 -4.94 18.66
C LEU A 138 55.67 -5.12 17.85
N GLU A 139 55.62 -4.91 16.53
CA GLU A 139 56.80 -4.97 15.65
C GLU A 139 57.89 -3.99 16.12
N ARG A 140 57.51 -2.75 16.41
CA ARG A 140 58.45 -1.72 16.88
C ARG A 140 59.12 -2.09 18.21
N ASN A 141 58.36 -2.68 19.15
CA ASN A 141 58.88 -3.12 20.44
C ASN A 141 59.86 -4.30 20.29
N ILE A 142 59.53 -5.26 19.42
CA ILE A 142 60.40 -6.39 19.11
C ILE A 142 61.70 -5.90 18.48
N LEU A 143 61.64 -5.00 17.50
CA LEU A 143 62.82 -4.42 16.85
C LEU A 143 63.70 -3.64 17.84
N ALA A 144 63.09 -2.82 18.71
CA ALA A 144 63.82 -2.08 19.74
C ALA A 144 64.53 -3.02 20.72
N ARG A 145 63.87 -4.11 21.13
CA ARG A 145 64.48 -5.12 22.01
C ARG A 145 65.62 -5.87 21.32
N LEU A 146 65.48 -6.24 20.05
CA LEU A 146 66.54 -6.89 19.27
C LEU A 146 67.78 -6.01 19.12
N ASP A 147 67.60 -4.71 18.90
CA ASP A 147 68.70 -3.75 18.78
C ASP A 147 69.43 -3.56 20.12
N SER A 148 68.68 -3.46 21.22
CA SER A 148 69.25 -3.35 22.59
C SER A 148 69.94 -4.62 23.09
N GLY A 149 69.64 -5.78 22.52
CA GLY A 149 70.28 -7.06 22.84
C GLY A 149 71.53 -7.38 22.02
N ARG A 150 71.89 -6.53 21.05
CA ARG A 150 73.06 -6.74 20.20
C ARG A 150 74.33 -6.30 20.97
N PRO A 151 75.26 -7.21 21.32
CA PRO A 151 76.51 -6.80 21.98
C PRO A 151 77.31 -5.89 21.03
N PRO A 152 78.06 -4.91 21.56
CA PRO A 152 78.88 -4.04 20.73
C PRO A 152 79.87 -4.91 19.94
N SER A 153 79.69 -4.98 18.62
CA SER A 153 80.76 -5.40 17.72
C SER A 153 81.89 -4.39 17.94
N GLY A 154 82.98 -4.89 18.53
CA GLY A 154 84.11 -4.10 19.03
C GLY A 154 84.81 -3.25 17.99
#